data_AF-A0A5C6BVZ1-F1
#
_entry.id   AF-A0A5C6BVZ1-F1
#
_cell.length_a   1.000
_cell.length_b   1.000
_cell.length_c   1.000
_cell.angle_alpha   90.00
_cell.angle_beta   90.00
_cell.angle_gamma   90.00
#
_symmetry.space_group_name_H-M   'P 1'
#
loop_
_entity.id
_entity.type
_entity.pdbx_description
1 polymer ?
#
loop_
_entity_poly.entity_id
_entity_poly.type
_entity_poly.pdbx_seq_one_letter_code
_entity_poly.pdbx_strand_id
1 'polypeptide(L)'
;MRKRFSLRVLLATVAFSAICCGSIIAVRHSIVGRTYYARRLEAQIDGLYAKQPSTLNAEQWKCMVEWTRNLHGNSLIAFQTSTGEIAAFESRISERLSGNVDGTTIEWIWDEYAVICPGGENYQRFRIMLNESLVALKSPVLLEPPTIDQENGR
;
A
#
# COMPACT_ATOMS: atom_id res chain seq x y z
N MET A 1 27.84 -39.41 -37.77
CA MET A 1 28.48 -38.17 -37.25
C MET A 1 27.98 -37.93 -35.82
N ARG A 2 28.66 -38.50 -34.80
CA ARG A 2 28.27 -38.33 -33.38
C ARG A 2 28.67 -36.92 -32.94
N LYS A 3 27.72 -36.02 -32.71
CA LYS A 3 27.98 -34.72 -32.05
C LYS A 3 28.57 -35.03 -30.67
N ARG A 4 29.88 -34.85 -30.47
CA ARG A 4 30.49 -34.85 -29.14
C ARG A 4 29.96 -33.62 -28.42
N PHE A 5 28.87 -33.78 -27.67
CA PHE A 5 28.41 -32.74 -26.77
C PHE A 5 29.54 -32.48 -25.77
N SER A 6 30.13 -31.28 -25.85
CA SER A 6 31.17 -30.88 -24.92
C SER A 6 30.53 -30.78 -23.53
N LEU A 7 31.11 -31.47 -22.54
CA LEU A 7 30.68 -31.39 -21.15
C LEU A 7 30.53 -29.92 -20.68
N ARG A 8 31.38 -29.02 -21.21
CA ARG A 8 31.32 -27.59 -20.96
C ARG A 8 30.03 -26.93 -21.46
N VAL A 9 29.54 -27.33 -22.63
CA VAL A 9 28.28 -26.81 -23.19
C VAL A 9 27.09 -27.30 -22.36
N LEU A 10 27.09 -28.57 -21.96
CA LEU A 10 26.05 -29.11 -21.09
C LEU A 10 26.01 -28.39 -19.72
N LEU A 11 27.17 -28.20 -19.09
CA LEU A 11 27.27 -27.47 -17.81
C LEU A 11 26.80 -26.02 -17.94
N ALA A 12 27.19 -25.34 -19.03
CA ALA A 12 26.74 -23.97 -19.29
C ALA A 12 25.22 -23.89 -19.48
N THR A 13 24.62 -24.83 -20.24
CA THR A 13 23.16 -24.90 -20.42
C THR A 13 22.44 -25.15 -19.10
N VAL A 14 22.91 -26.11 -18.29
CA VAL A 14 22.30 -26.41 -16.98
C VAL A 14 22.39 -25.21 -16.04
N ALA A 15 23.56 -24.55 -15.98
CA ALA A 15 23.74 -23.35 -15.16
C ALA A 15 22.81 -22.22 -15.60
N PHE A 16 22.70 -21.97 -16.91
CA PHE A 16 21.80 -20.96 -17.46
C PHE A 16 20.33 -21.28 -17.14
N SER A 17 19.90 -22.53 -17.36
CA SER A 17 18.54 -22.96 -17.04
C SER A 17 18.24 -22.82 -15.55
N ALA A 18 19.17 -23.19 -14.65
CA ALA A 18 19.01 -23.02 -13.21
C ALA A 18 18.86 -21.54 -12.81
N ILE A 19 19.65 -20.64 -13.40
CA ILE A 19 19.55 -19.20 -13.18
C ILE A 19 18.18 -18.68 -13.65
N CYS A 20 17.74 -19.04 -14.86
CA CYS A 20 16.42 -18.63 -15.37
C CYS A 20 15.28 -19.13 -14.47
N CYS A 21 15.31 -20.40 -14.06
CA CYS A 21 14.32 -20.96 -13.14
C CYS A 21 14.33 -20.24 -11.79
N GLY A 22 15.51 -19.98 -11.21
CA GLY A 22 15.66 -19.23 -9.97
C GLY A 22 15.07 -17.82 -10.06
N SER A 23 15.38 -17.09 -11.14
CA SER A 23 14.84 -15.75 -11.38
C SER A 23 13.31 -15.73 -11.51
N ILE A 24 12.73 -16.69 -12.24
CA ILE A 24 11.27 -16.80 -12.38
C ILE A 24 10.60 -17.07 -11.04
N ILE A 25 11.17 -17.97 -10.23
CA ILE A 25 10.65 -18.28 -8.89
C ILE A 25 10.72 -17.05 -7.99
N ALA A 26 11.86 -16.34 -7.98
CA ALA A 26 12.03 -15.13 -7.18
C ALA A 26 11.03 -14.02 -7.57
N VAL A 27 10.84 -13.78 -8.87
CA VAL A 27 9.86 -12.80 -9.37
C VAL A 27 8.44 -13.20 -8.99
N ARG A 28 8.07 -14.48 -9.16
CA ARG A 28 6.76 -14.97 -8.74
C ARG A 28 6.54 -14.83 -7.24
N HIS A 29 7.52 -15.21 -6.42
CA HIS A 29 7.42 -15.08 -4.97
C HIS A 29 7.23 -13.62 -4.55
N SER A 30 7.97 -12.70 -5.17
CA SER A 30 7.80 -11.25 -4.95
C SER A 30 6.41 -10.74 -5.36
N ILE A 31 5.91 -11.11 -6.55
CA ILE A 31 4.57 -10.67 -7.02
C ILE A 31 3.45 -11.27 -6.16
N VAL A 32 3.53 -12.56 -5.85
CA VAL A 32 2.53 -13.26 -5.03
C VAL A 32 2.53 -12.70 -3.62
N GLY A 33 3.70 -12.51 -3.01
CA GLY A 33 3.83 -11.93 -1.69
C GLY A 33 3.27 -10.51 -1.61
N ARG A 34 3.61 -9.64 -2.58
CA ARG A 34 3.06 -8.28 -2.64
C ARG A 34 1.54 -8.29 -2.77
N THR A 35 0.99 -9.10 -3.67
CA THR A 35 -0.46 -9.24 -3.85
C THR A 35 -1.15 -9.77 -2.58
N TYR A 36 -0.52 -10.74 -1.90
CA TYR A 36 -1.05 -11.33 -0.67
C TYR A 36 -1.22 -10.29 0.43
N TYR A 37 -0.15 -9.56 0.76
CA TYR A 37 -0.22 -8.55 1.83
C TYR A 37 -1.04 -7.32 1.42
N ALA A 38 -1.01 -6.91 0.15
CA ALA A 38 -1.87 -5.82 -0.33
C ALA A 38 -3.36 -6.14 -0.13
N ARG A 39 -3.81 -7.36 -0.44
CA ARG A 39 -5.20 -7.77 -0.19
C ARG A 39 -5.58 -7.82 1.28
N ARG A 40 -4.63 -8.16 2.16
CA ARG A 40 -4.86 -8.14 3.61
C ARG A 40 -5.01 -6.71 4.13
N LEU A 41 -4.18 -5.79 3.66
CA LEU A 41 -4.33 -4.36 3.92
C LEU A 41 -5.70 -3.85 3.42
N GLU A 42 -6.10 -4.21 2.21
CA GLU A 42 -7.43 -3.85 1.68
C GLU A 42 -8.55 -4.36 2.60
N ALA A 43 -8.50 -5.63 3.01
CA ALA A 43 -9.49 -6.21 3.92
C ALA A 43 -9.51 -5.52 5.30
N GLN A 44 -8.36 -5.09 5.82
CA GLN A 44 -8.26 -4.34 7.07
C GLN A 44 -8.87 -2.93 6.93
N ILE A 45 -8.62 -2.26 5.80
CA ILE A 45 -9.22 -0.95 5.47
C ILE A 45 -10.74 -1.10 5.32
N ASP A 46 -11.22 -2.11 4.60
CA ASP A 46 -12.66 -2.38 4.47
C ASP A 46 -13.29 -2.72 5.83
N GLY A 47 -12.55 -3.37 6.73
CA GLY A 47 -12.97 -3.61 8.12
C GLY A 47 -13.25 -2.33 8.93
N LEU A 48 -12.71 -1.18 8.52
CA LEU A 48 -12.95 0.10 9.19
C LEU A 48 -14.41 0.52 9.13
N TYR A 49 -15.17 0.17 8.09
CA TYR A 49 -16.59 0.54 7.99
C TYR A 49 -17.41 0.09 9.20
N ALA A 50 -17.04 -1.05 9.81
CA ALA A 50 -17.72 -1.59 11.00
C ALA A 50 -17.24 -0.97 12.33
N LYS A 51 -16.20 -0.13 12.30
CA LYS A 51 -15.55 0.45 13.49
C LYS A 51 -15.74 1.97 13.57
N GLN A 52 -16.95 2.44 13.26
CA GLN A 52 -17.28 3.86 13.30
C GLN A 52 -17.05 4.44 14.71
N PRO A 53 -16.26 5.52 14.86
CA PRO A 53 -16.12 6.22 16.15
C PRO A 53 -17.39 6.99 16.50
N SER A 54 -17.67 7.15 17.79
CA SER A 54 -18.84 7.92 18.27
C SER A 54 -18.76 9.43 17.96
N THR A 55 -17.57 9.93 17.62
CA THR A 55 -17.33 11.34 17.29
C THR A 55 -17.68 11.70 15.84
N LEU A 56 -17.92 10.71 14.98
CA LEU A 56 -18.29 10.90 13.57
C LEU A 56 -19.61 10.19 13.29
N ASN A 57 -20.40 10.76 12.38
CA ASN A 57 -21.54 10.05 11.83
C ASN A 57 -21.11 9.04 10.75
N ALA A 58 -22.05 8.20 10.30
CA ALA A 58 -21.76 7.12 9.37
C ALA A 58 -21.24 7.64 8.01
N GLU A 59 -21.77 8.76 7.51
CA GLU A 59 -21.37 9.34 6.23
C GLU A 59 -19.95 9.93 6.28
N GLN A 60 -19.63 10.64 7.37
CA GLN A 60 -18.30 11.21 7.60
C GLN A 60 -17.25 10.11 7.69
N TRP A 61 -17.53 9.07 8.49
CA TRP A 61 -16.61 7.95 8.63
C TRP A 61 -16.45 7.18 7.32
N LYS A 62 -17.56 6.90 6.63
CA LYS A 62 -17.54 6.27 5.31
C LYS A 62 -16.68 7.06 4.33
N CYS A 63 -16.80 8.39 4.29
CA CYS A 63 -15.98 9.24 3.45
C CYS A 63 -14.47 9.06 3.71
N MET A 64 -14.05 9.06 4.99
CA MET A 64 -12.65 8.84 5.36
C MET A 64 -12.15 7.45 4.92
N VAL A 65 -12.95 6.40 5.13
CA VAL A 65 -12.59 5.03 4.76
C VAL A 65 -12.52 4.87 3.23
N GLU A 66 -13.45 5.44 2.46
CA GLU A 66 -13.44 5.39 0.99
C GLU A 66 -12.20 6.07 0.40
N TRP A 67 -11.84 7.24 0.91
CA TRP A 67 -10.61 7.93 0.51
C TRP A 67 -9.35 7.14 0.88
N THR A 68 -9.33 6.48 2.04
CA THR A 68 -8.23 5.60 2.46
C THR A 68 -8.13 4.35 1.59
N ARG A 69 -9.27 3.80 1.16
CA ARG A 69 -9.31 2.70 0.19
C ARG A 69 -8.77 3.12 -1.17
N ASN A 70 -9.08 4.34 -1.62
CA ASN A 70 -8.52 4.90 -2.85
C ASN A 70 -7.01 5.13 -2.74
N LEU A 71 -6.52 5.62 -1.59
CA LEU A 71 -5.09 5.72 -1.30
C LEU A 71 -4.41 4.35 -1.48
N HIS A 72 -4.95 3.30 -0.85
CA HIS A 72 -4.41 1.93 -0.98
C HIS A 72 -4.32 1.48 -2.44
N GLY A 73 -5.44 1.58 -3.17
CA GLY A 73 -5.53 1.14 -4.56
C GLY A 73 -4.60 1.89 -5.52
N ASN A 74 -4.25 3.14 -5.21
CA ASN A 74 -3.37 3.98 -6.03
C ASN A 74 -1.91 3.99 -5.58
N SER A 75 -1.54 3.30 -4.48
CA SER A 75 -0.21 3.45 -3.88
C SER A 75 0.70 2.22 -3.96
N LEU A 76 0.24 1.03 -3.52
CA LEU A 76 1.20 -0.07 -3.28
C LEU A 76 1.59 -0.86 -4.52
N ILE A 77 0.61 -1.19 -5.37
CA ILE A 77 0.83 -2.12 -6.48
C ILE A 77 1.60 -1.46 -7.62
N ALA A 78 1.43 -0.15 -7.82
CA ALA A 78 2.07 0.59 -8.91
C ALA A 78 3.52 1.03 -8.63
N PHE A 79 3.97 1.08 -7.35
CA PHE A 79 5.18 1.83 -6.97
C PHE A 79 6.31 1.00 -6.33
N GLN A 80 6.38 -0.30 -6.66
CA GLN A 80 7.56 -1.15 -6.40
C GLN A 80 7.97 -1.37 -4.92
N THR A 81 7.10 -1.10 -3.94
CA THR A 81 7.36 -1.44 -2.53
C THR A 81 7.66 -2.92 -2.36
N SER A 82 8.66 -3.25 -1.53
CA SER A 82 9.07 -4.64 -1.33
C SER A 82 8.01 -5.42 -0.54
N THR A 83 7.97 -6.75 -0.74
CA THR A 83 7.07 -7.61 0.05
C THR A 83 7.28 -7.46 1.55
N GLY A 84 8.53 -7.28 2.00
CA GLY A 84 8.87 -7.15 3.41
C GLY A 84 8.32 -5.87 4.04
N GLU A 85 8.41 -4.74 3.33
CA GLU A 85 7.85 -3.47 3.79
C GLU A 85 6.32 -3.51 3.89
N ILE A 86 5.65 -4.10 2.89
CA ILE A 86 4.18 -4.26 2.92
C ILE A 86 3.76 -5.17 4.08
N ALA A 87 4.49 -6.28 4.31
CA ALA A 87 4.22 -7.18 5.41
C ALA A 87 4.41 -6.50 6.78
N ALA A 88 5.48 -5.72 6.94
CA ALA A 88 5.73 -4.98 8.16
C ALA A 88 4.63 -3.92 8.41
N PHE A 89 4.18 -3.22 7.36
CA PHE A 89 3.08 -2.29 7.48
C PHE A 89 1.75 -2.99 7.81
N GLU A 90 1.44 -4.12 7.17
CA GLU A 90 0.27 -4.94 7.46
C GLU A 90 0.21 -5.40 8.93
N SER A 91 1.35 -5.72 9.52
CA SER A 91 1.42 -6.04 10.95
C SER A 91 1.12 -4.81 11.82
N ARG A 92 1.71 -3.65 11.52
CA ARG A 92 1.49 -2.41 12.31
C ARG A 92 0.05 -1.93 12.25
N ILE A 93 -0.58 -1.95 11.07
CA ILE A 93 -1.99 -1.59 10.95
C ILE A 93 -2.87 -2.62 11.65
N SER A 94 -2.57 -3.92 11.58
CA SER A 94 -3.33 -4.94 12.34
C SER A 94 -3.31 -4.66 13.84
N GLU A 95 -2.14 -4.29 14.37
CA GLU A 95 -1.98 -3.91 15.78
C GLU A 95 -2.76 -2.64 16.10
N ARG A 96 -2.61 -1.57 15.29
CA ARG A 96 -3.33 -0.31 15.48
C ARG A 96 -4.85 -0.50 15.47
N LEU A 97 -5.35 -1.30 14.54
CA LEU A 97 -6.78 -1.58 14.39
C LEU A 97 -7.33 -2.53 15.45
N SER A 98 -6.50 -3.14 16.30
CA SER A 98 -6.98 -3.96 17.42
C SER A 98 -7.62 -3.12 18.53
N GLY A 99 -7.27 -1.84 18.62
CA GLY A 99 -7.81 -0.89 19.59
C GLY A 99 -9.01 -0.10 19.10
N ASN A 100 -9.31 0.98 19.82
CA ASN A 100 -10.28 1.98 19.39
C ASN A 100 -9.76 2.71 18.14
N VAL A 101 -10.65 2.91 17.17
CA VAL A 101 -10.36 3.52 15.88
C VAL A 101 -11.09 4.84 15.76
N ASP A 102 -10.41 5.86 15.25
CA ASP A 102 -10.95 7.20 15.02
C ASP A 102 -10.25 7.90 13.85
N GLY A 103 -10.50 9.20 13.67
CA GLY A 103 -9.85 10.00 12.61
C GLY A 103 -8.32 10.03 12.72
N THR A 104 -7.74 9.93 13.92
CA THR A 104 -6.27 9.87 14.09
C THR A 104 -5.69 8.55 13.58
N THR A 105 -6.51 7.50 13.53
CA THR A 105 -6.12 6.23 12.91
C THR A 105 -6.06 6.37 11.39
N ILE A 106 -7.00 7.11 10.79
CA ILE A 106 -6.97 7.40 9.35
C ILE A 106 -5.75 8.27 9.01
N GLU A 107 -5.52 9.32 9.78
CA GLU A 107 -4.33 10.19 9.66
C GLU A 107 -3.03 9.36 9.66
N TRP A 108 -2.86 8.52 10.68
CA TRP A 108 -1.69 7.64 10.79
C TRP A 108 -1.56 6.67 9.61
N ILE A 109 -2.66 6.08 9.11
CA ILE A 109 -2.60 5.21 7.92
C ILE A 109 -2.06 5.99 6.73
N TRP A 110 -2.53 7.21 6.50
CA TRP A 110 -2.09 8.04 5.37
C TRP A 110 -0.59 8.37 5.46
N ASP A 111 -0.10 8.68 6.65
CA ASP A 111 1.33 8.96 6.87
C ASP A 111 2.19 7.73 6.64
N GLU A 112 1.76 6.55 7.10
CA GLU A 112 2.47 5.30 6.86
C GLU A 112 2.56 4.98 5.36
N TYR A 113 1.49 5.23 4.59
CA TYR A 113 1.54 5.09 3.14
C TYR A 113 2.59 6.01 2.50
N ALA A 114 2.71 7.25 2.98
CA ALA A 114 3.71 8.20 2.50
C ALA A 114 5.14 7.69 2.76
N VAL A 115 5.37 7.07 3.91
CA VAL A 115 6.68 6.53 4.28
C VAL A 115 7.07 5.30 3.46
N ILE A 116 6.14 4.37 3.23
CA ILE A 116 6.48 3.06 2.65
C ILE A 116 6.51 3.05 1.12
N CYS A 117 5.93 4.05 0.44
CA CYS A 117 5.86 4.04 -1.01
C CYS A 117 5.73 5.45 -1.63
N PRO A 118 6.41 5.72 -2.77
CA PRO A 118 6.26 6.97 -3.50
C PRO A 118 4.82 7.26 -3.95
N GLY A 119 4.03 6.21 -4.20
CA GLY A 119 2.62 6.35 -4.54
C GLY A 119 1.81 6.98 -3.41
N GLY A 120 2.06 6.55 -2.17
CA GLY A 120 1.43 7.09 -0.98
C GLY A 120 1.84 8.52 -0.69
N GLU A 121 3.12 8.85 -0.88
CA GLU A 121 3.63 10.23 -0.76
C GLU A 121 2.96 11.15 -1.78
N ASN A 122 2.91 10.73 -3.04
CA ASN A 122 2.22 11.45 -4.09
C ASN A 122 0.72 11.63 -3.82
N TYR A 123 0.08 10.66 -3.18
CA TYR A 123 -1.35 10.69 -2.88
C TYR A 123 -1.71 11.67 -1.76
N GLN A 124 -0.75 12.12 -0.94
CA GLN A 124 -1.00 13.06 0.18
C GLN A 124 -1.70 14.34 -0.29
N ARG A 125 -1.46 14.81 -1.53
CA ARG A 125 -2.17 15.97 -2.12
C ARG A 125 -3.70 15.85 -2.08
N PHE A 126 -4.24 14.63 -2.06
CA PHE A 126 -5.68 14.39 -2.03
C PHE A 126 -6.31 14.54 -0.64
N ARG A 127 -5.50 14.75 0.41
CA ARG A 127 -5.99 15.19 1.73
C ARG A 127 -6.84 16.47 1.62
N ILE A 128 -6.52 17.35 0.66
CA ILE A 128 -7.30 18.56 0.38
C ILE A 128 -8.73 18.19 -0.05
N MET A 129 -8.88 17.31 -1.05
CA MET A 129 -10.20 16.89 -1.55
C MET A 129 -11.00 16.08 -0.51
N LEU A 130 -10.31 15.24 0.30
CA LEU A 130 -10.93 14.58 1.44
C LEU A 130 -11.46 15.60 2.45
N ASN A 131 -10.66 16.59 2.84
CA ASN A 131 -11.08 17.62 3.78
C ASN A 131 -12.22 18.48 3.23
N GLU A 132 -12.22 18.82 1.95
CA GLU A 132 -13.36 19.50 1.28
C GLU A 132 -14.64 18.66 1.40
N SER A 133 -14.54 17.34 1.17
CA SER A 133 -15.66 16.41 1.32
C SER A 133 -16.16 16.36 2.78
N LEU A 134 -15.24 16.31 3.75
CA LEU A 134 -15.56 16.30 5.18
C LEU A 134 -16.20 17.62 5.63
N VAL A 135 -15.73 18.76 5.12
CA VAL A 135 -16.35 20.08 5.37
C VAL A 135 -17.77 20.14 4.82
N ALA A 136 -18.01 19.63 3.61
CA ALA A 136 -19.35 19.54 3.04
C ALA A 136 -20.30 18.68 3.89
N LEU A 137 -19.77 17.63 4.53
CA LEU A 137 -20.47 16.77 5.49
C LEU A 137 -20.50 17.34 6.92
N LYS A 138 -20.04 18.58 7.14
CA LYS A 138 -19.96 19.24 8.46
C LYS A 138 -19.21 18.41 9.50
N SER A 139 -18.16 17.71 9.07
CA SER A 139 -17.31 16.90 9.96
C SER A 139 -16.60 17.77 10.99
N PRO A 140 -16.57 17.36 12.27
CA PRO A 140 -15.74 18.01 13.29
C PRO A 140 -14.27 17.61 13.20
N VAL A 141 -13.94 16.57 12.43
CA VAL A 141 -12.58 16.05 12.24
C VAL A 141 -12.16 16.26 10.80
N LEU A 142 -10.97 16.82 10.62
CA LEU A 142 -10.27 16.95 9.35
C LEU A 142 -8.89 16.31 9.49
N LEU A 143 -8.34 15.84 8.37
CA LEU A 143 -6.96 15.38 8.33
C LEU A 143 -6.00 16.57 8.25
N GLU A 144 -4.76 16.39 8.67
CA GLU A 144 -3.74 17.42 8.48
C GLU A 144 -3.53 17.66 6.98
N PRO A 145 -3.49 18.94 6.53
CA PRO A 145 -3.22 19.24 5.14
C PRO A 145 -1.78 18.80 4.80
N PRO A 146 -1.53 18.39 3.55
CA PRO A 146 -0.21 17.94 3.15
C PRO A 146 0.77 19.12 3.23
N THR A 147 2.00 18.87 3.67
CA THR A 147 3.08 19.85 3.56
C THR A 147 3.43 19.98 2.08
N ILE A 148 2.84 20.98 1.42
CA ILE A 148 3.21 21.31 0.04
C ILE A 148 4.46 22.17 0.13
N ASP A 149 5.63 21.57 -0.09
CA ASP A 149 6.82 22.34 -0.40
C ASP A 149 6.52 23.18 -1.66
N GLN A 150 6.52 24.49 -1.51
CA GLN A 150 6.16 25.45 -2.58
C GLN A 150 7.17 25.49 -3.74
N GLU A 151 8.02 24.48 -3.94
CA GLU A 151 9.18 24.59 -4.85
C GLU A 151 8.92 24.26 -6.32
N ASN A 152 7.78 23.68 -6.71
CA ASN A 152 7.53 23.37 -8.13
C ASN A 152 6.51 24.30 -8.79
N GLY A 153 6.65 25.60 -8.52
CA GLY A 153 6.14 26.65 -9.40
C GLY A 153 7.17 27.01 -10.47
N ARG A 154 7.33 26.18 -11.52
CA ARG A 154 7.89 26.58 -12.83
C ARG A 154 7.32 25.74 -13.96
#